data_AF-A0A0F2RJ43-F1
#
_entry.id   AF-A0A0F2RJ43-F1
#
_cell.length_a   1.000
_cell.length_b   1.000
_cell.length_c   1.000
_cell.angle_alpha   90.00
_cell.angle_beta   90.00
_cell.angle_gamma   90.00
#
_symmetry.space_group_name_H-M   'P 1'
#
loop_
_entity.id
_entity.type
_entity.pdbx_description
1 polymer ?
#
loop_
_entity_poly.entity_id
_entity_poly.type
_entity_poly.pdbx_seq_one_letter_code
_entity_poly.pdbx_strand_id
1 'polypeptide(L)'
;MAKAAEAARIKADLEARGVRDVSWEELMPEGEEERLAQMYQAQMSMLYGGAGIAEGSAADTSVQIGTFNTVAELNGVSVRIPGYTVPFEYGSKAEITEFLLVPYFGACIHSPPPPPNQTIFVKTDTPIKLKDLAQAVWIEGTMLTSTKRSDLADAAYTIEMTSIAKYEY
;
A
#
# COMPACT_ATOMS: atom_id res chain seq x y z
N MET A 1 29.58 -6.96 3.67
CA MET A 1 29.99 -7.28 2.29
C MET A 1 28.99 -8.18 1.56
N ALA A 2 28.44 -9.24 2.19
CA ALA A 2 27.45 -10.12 1.55
C ALA A 2 26.12 -9.41 1.15
N LYS A 3 25.49 -8.65 2.05
CA LYS A 3 24.23 -7.92 1.75
C LYS A 3 24.35 -6.92 0.58
N ALA A 4 25.49 -6.23 0.47
CA ALA A 4 25.72 -5.28 -0.61
C ALA A 4 25.87 -5.98 -1.97
N ALA A 5 26.53 -7.15 -1.99
CA ALA A 5 26.64 -7.97 -3.21
C ALA A 5 25.29 -8.56 -3.61
N GLU A 6 24.45 -8.94 -2.65
CA GLU A 6 23.10 -9.44 -2.90
C GLU A 6 22.15 -8.36 -3.42
N ALA A 7 22.14 -7.17 -2.81
CA ALA A 7 21.37 -6.03 -3.31
C ALA A 7 21.79 -5.63 -4.73
N ALA A 8 23.10 -5.63 -5.02
CA ALA A 8 23.59 -5.37 -6.38
C ALA A 8 23.14 -6.43 -7.39
N ARG A 9 23.10 -7.71 -6.99
CA ARG A 9 22.60 -8.80 -7.82
C ARG A 9 21.10 -8.67 -8.09
N ILE A 10 20.30 -8.35 -7.07
CA ILE A 10 18.88 -8.10 -7.20
C ILE A 10 18.63 -6.94 -8.16
N LYS A 11 19.34 -5.83 -7.98
CA LYS A 11 19.22 -4.67 -8.86
C LYS A 11 19.53 -5.03 -10.33
N ALA A 12 20.64 -5.73 -10.57
CA ALA A 12 21.02 -6.15 -11.92
C ALA A 12 19.99 -7.11 -12.56
N ASP A 13 19.39 -8.01 -11.77
CA ASP A 13 18.32 -8.91 -12.22
C ASP A 13 17.04 -8.14 -12.57
N LEU A 14 16.63 -7.19 -11.73
CA LEU A 14 15.47 -6.32 -11.99
C LEU A 14 15.66 -5.51 -13.28
N GLU A 15 16.84 -4.90 -13.45
CA GLU A 15 17.21 -4.17 -14.66
C GLU A 15 17.16 -5.07 -15.91
N ALA A 16 17.70 -6.30 -15.83
CA ALA A 16 17.67 -7.25 -16.92
C ALA A 16 16.24 -7.72 -17.29
N ARG A 17 15.35 -7.77 -16.30
CA ARG A 17 13.92 -8.10 -16.49
C ARG A 17 13.06 -6.89 -16.85
N GLY A 18 13.62 -5.68 -16.86
CA GLY A 18 12.86 -4.44 -17.08
C GLY A 18 11.88 -4.12 -15.95
N VAL A 19 12.14 -4.62 -14.74
CA VAL A 19 11.33 -4.37 -13.55
C VAL A 19 11.92 -3.16 -12.82
N ARG A 20 11.10 -2.14 -12.57
CA ARG A 20 11.48 -0.96 -11.79
C ARG A 20 11.34 -1.26 -10.30
N ASP A 21 12.40 -1.06 -9.53
CA ASP A 21 12.32 -1.02 -8.07
C ASP A 21 11.71 0.33 -7.66
N VAL A 22 10.58 0.31 -6.94
CA VAL A 22 9.77 1.49 -6.62
C VAL A 22 9.62 1.64 -5.12
N SER A 23 9.91 2.82 -4.61
CA SER A 23 9.60 3.21 -3.22
C SER A 23 8.19 3.80 -3.08
N TRP A 24 7.67 3.83 -1.85
CA TRP A 24 6.38 4.46 -1.56
C TRP A 24 6.39 5.97 -1.80
N GLU A 25 7.54 6.64 -1.65
CA GLU A 25 7.64 8.07 -1.96
C GLU A 25 7.45 8.34 -3.46
N GLU A 26 7.88 7.43 -4.33
CA GLU A 26 7.73 7.55 -5.78
C GLU A 26 6.26 7.41 -6.25
N LEU A 27 5.35 6.95 -5.39
CA LEU A 27 3.91 6.92 -5.68
C LEU A 27 3.23 8.28 -5.47
N MET A 28 3.94 9.25 -4.88
CA MET A 28 3.42 10.60 -4.64
C MET A 28 3.81 11.56 -5.76
N PRO A 29 2.84 12.20 -6.45
CA PRO A 29 3.14 13.26 -7.38
C PRO A 29 3.65 14.52 -6.68
N GLU A 30 4.24 15.43 -7.45
CA GLU A 30 4.77 16.69 -6.94
C GLU A 30 3.71 17.49 -6.16
N GLY A 31 4.09 18.01 -4.99
CA GLY A 31 3.22 18.78 -4.09
C GLY A 31 2.22 17.95 -3.28
N GLU A 32 2.17 16.64 -3.46
CA GLU A 32 1.19 15.79 -2.79
C GLU A 32 1.42 15.70 -1.27
N GLU A 33 2.67 15.67 -0.82
CA GLU A 33 3.02 15.64 0.61
C GLU A 33 2.47 16.85 1.35
N GLU A 34 2.65 18.06 0.78
CA GLU A 34 2.11 19.29 1.36
C GLU A 34 0.59 19.27 1.40
N ARG A 35 -0.06 18.77 0.33
CA ARG A 35 -1.51 18.64 0.28
C ARG A 35 -2.03 17.67 1.34
N LEU A 36 -1.39 16.52 1.52
CA LEU A 36 -1.73 15.56 2.57
C LEU A 36 -1.57 16.21 3.95
N ALA A 37 -0.46 16.91 4.19
CA ALA A 37 -0.23 17.61 5.45
C ALA A 37 -1.33 18.64 5.75
N GLN A 38 -1.76 19.42 4.76
CA GLN A 38 -2.86 20.38 4.91
C GLN A 38 -4.19 19.66 5.22
N MET A 39 -4.48 18.53 4.56
CA MET A 39 -5.69 17.74 4.83
C MET A 39 -5.70 17.16 6.24
N TYR A 40 -4.56 16.61 6.70
CA TYR A 40 -4.39 16.12 8.07
C TYR A 40 -4.59 17.26 9.08
N GLN A 41 -3.98 18.43 8.86
CA GLN A 41 -4.14 19.60 9.72
C GLN A 41 -5.61 20.07 9.78
N ALA A 42 -6.30 20.10 8.64
CA ALA A 42 -7.70 20.49 8.58
C ALA A 42 -8.60 19.51 9.36
N GLN A 43 -8.38 18.19 9.20
CA GLN A 43 -9.12 17.19 9.98
C GLN A 43 -8.82 17.32 11.48
N MET A 44 -7.55 17.49 11.84
CA MET A 44 -7.13 17.65 13.23
C MET A 44 -7.78 18.89 13.86
N SER A 45 -7.82 20.01 13.12
CA SER A 45 -8.50 21.22 13.56
C SER A 45 -10.01 21.04 13.71
N MET A 46 -10.66 20.20 12.88
CA MET A 46 -12.08 19.86 13.08
C MET A 46 -12.28 19.01 14.33
N LEU A 47 -11.43 18.01 14.56
CA LEU A 47 -11.51 17.10 15.71
C LEU A 47 -11.31 17.84 17.04
N TYR A 48 -10.35 18.77 17.10
CA TYR A 48 -10.08 19.57 18.31
C TYR A 48 -10.94 20.84 18.40
N GLY A 49 -11.54 21.29 17.30
CA GLY A 49 -12.43 22.46 17.24
C GLY A 49 -13.89 22.14 17.53
N GLY A 50 -14.30 20.88 17.46
CA GLY A 50 -15.61 20.37 17.89
C GLY A 50 -15.58 19.79 19.32
N ALA A 51 -16.75 19.66 19.97
CA ALA A 51 -16.85 18.87 21.19
C ALA A 51 -16.34 17.45 20.90
N GLY A 52 -15.25 17.05 21.58
CA GLY A 52 -14.45 15.88 21.22
C GLY A 52 -15.27 14.64 20.86
N ILE A 53 -14.83 13.92 19.84
CA ILE A 53 -15.46 12.66 19.46
C ILE A 53 -15.27 11.67 20.60
N ALA A 54 -16.37 11.21 21.19
CA ALA A 54 -16.32 10.17 22.19
C ALA A 54 -15.91 8.83 21.53
N GLU A 55 -14.90 8.17 22.09
CA GLU A 55 -14.46 6.84 21.69
C GLU A 55 -15.65 5.86 21.68
N GLY A 56 -15.86 5.16 20.56
CA GLY A 56 -16.98 4.25 20.32
C GLY A 56 -18.30 4.90 19.88
N SER A 57 -18.34 6.21 19.64
CA SER A 57 -19.54 6.89 19.10
C SER A 57 -19.72 6.63 17.60
N ALA A 58 -20.91 6.89 17.06
CA ALA A 58 -21.14 6.80 15.60
C ALA A 58 -20.30 7.80 14.77
N ALA A 59 -19.71 8.80 15.42
CA ALA A 59 -18.78 9.74 14.81
C ALA A 59 -17.31 9.26 14.90
N ASP A 60 -17.04 8.22 15.69
CA ASP A 60 -15.73 7.56 15.82
C ASP A 60 -15.48 6.63 14.64
N THR A 61 -15.26 7.24 13.47
CA THR A 61 -15.03 6.53 12.21
C THR A 61 -13.59 6.74 11.76
N SER A 62 -12.94 5.65 11.37
CA SER A 62 -11.62 5.67 10.75
C SER A 62 -11.74 6.28 9.35
N VAL A 63 -11.62 7.61 9.26
CA VAL A 63 -11.64 8.29 7.97
C VAL A 63 -10.29 8.13 7.30
N GLN A 64 -10.27 7.50 6.12
CA GLN A 64 -9.10 7.50 5.26
C GLN A 64 -8.91 8.91 4.68
N ILE A 65 -7.91 9.63 5.19
CA ILE A 65 -7.53 10.92 4.63
C ILE A 65 -6.62 10.69 3.45
N GLY A 66 -6.93 11.35 2.35
CA GLY A 66 -6.01 11.47 1.24
C GLY A 66 -6.72 11.63 -0.06
N THR A 67 -6.06 11.18 -1.10
CA THR A 67 -6.35 11.58 -2.47
C THR A 67 -6.06 10.42 -3.40
N PHE A 68 -6.62 10.49 -4.61
CA PHE A 68 -6.38 9.53 -5.67
C PHE A 68 -5.34 10.01 -6.69
N ASN A 69 -4.57 11.06 -6.36
CA ASN A 69 -3.56 11.57 -7.29
C ASN A 69 -2.43 10.55 -7.45
N THR A 70 -2.10 10.25 -8.70
CA THR A 70 -1.10 9.25 -9.06
C THR A 70 0.02 9.84 -9.90
N VAL A 71 1.16 9.14 -9.95
CA VAL A 71 2.26 9.39 -10.89
C VAL A 71 1.96 8.63 -12.19
N ALA A 72 1.65 9.37 -13.26
CA ALA A 72 1.15 8.80 -14.51
C ALA A 72 2.17 7.86 -15.19
N GLU A 73 3.46 8.13 -15.00
CA GLU A 73 4.59 7.37 -15.54
C GLU A 73 4.68 5.95 -14.96
N LEU A 74 4.00 5.67 -13.85
CA LEU A 74 3.94 4.32 -13.26
C LEU A 74 2.86 3.45 -13.87
N ASN A 75 1.94 4.01 -14.68
CA ASN A 75 0.87 3.24 -15.30
C ASN A 75 1.42 2.29 -16.39
N GLY A 76 1.13 1.01 -16.25
CA GLY A 76 1.59 -0.06 -17.15
C GLY A 76 3.04 -0.50 -16.91
N VAL A 77 3.72 0.03 -15.89
CA VAL A 77 5.11 -0.31 -15.61
C VAL A 77 5.20 -1.62 -14.82
N SER A 78 6.15 -2.47 -15.17
CA SER A 78 6.50 -3.62 -14.33
C SER A 78 7.31 -3.11 -13.15
N VAL A 79 6.76 -3.29 -11.94
CA VAL A 79 7.34 -2.76 -10.71
C VAL A 79 7.63 -3.86 -9.72
N ARG A 80 8.55 -3.56 -8.81
CA ARG A 80 8.76 -4.24 -7.54
C ARG A 80 8.62 -3.22 -6.41
N ILE A 81 7.80 -3.53 -5.42
CA ILE A 81 7.54 -2.62 -4.28
C ILE A 81 7.43 -3.42 -2.97
N PRO A 82 8.02 -2.96 -1.85
CA PRO A 82 7.89 -3.64 -0.57
C PRO A 82 6.62 -3.19 0.15
N GLY A 83 6.04 -4.02 1.00
CA GLY A 83 4.93 -3.59 1.86
C GLY A 83 4.37 -4.70 2.72
N TYR A 84 3.28 -4.39 3.41
CA TYR A 84 2.54 -5.33 4.25
C TYR A 84 1.21 -5.70 3.61
N THR A 85 0.85 -6.97 3.67
CA THR A 85 -0.39 -7.49 3.10
C THR A 85 -1.55 -7.31 4.08
N VAL A 86 -2.66 -6.74 3.60
CA VAL A 86 -3.92 -6.60 4.36
C VAL A 86 -5.01 -7.33 3.58
N PRO A 87 -5.39 -8.56 3.99
CA PRO A 87 -6.44 -9.32 3.33
C PRO A 87 -7.83 -8.75 3.65
N PHE A 88 -8.76 -8.84 2.69
CA PHE A 88 -10.16 -8.51 2.91
C PHE A 88 -10.88 -9.56 3.77
N GLU A 89 -10.56 -10.83 3.53
CA GLU A 89 -11.15 -11.96 4.26
C GLU A 89 -10.07 -12.94 4.70
N TYR A 90 -10.22 -13.44 5.92
CA TYR A 90 -9.44 -14.56 6.44
C TYR A 90 -10.24 -15.85 6.28
N GLY A 91 -10.19 -16.44 5.08
CA GLY A 91 -10.76 -17.77 4.85
C GLY A 91 -10.04 -18.84 5.69
N SER A 92 -10.71 -19.97 5.94
CA SER A 92 -10.19 -21.08 6.78
C SER A 92 -8.87 -21.70 6.29
N LYS A 93 -8.48 -21.41 5.03
CA LYS A 93 -7.23 -21.88 4.40
C LYS A 93 -6.15 -20.80 4.32
N ALA A 94 -6.45 -19.55 4.73
CA ALA A 94 -5.59 -18.38 4.59
C ALA A 94 -5.04 -18.19 3.15
N GLU A 95 -5.83 -18.58 2.15
CA GLU A 95 -5.55 -18.41 0.74
C GLU A 95 -6.33 -17.20 0.22
N ILE A 96 -5.63 -16.25 -0.38
CA ILE A 96 -6.22 -15.02 -0.91
C ILE A 96 -5.74 -14.76 -2.34
N THR A 97 -6.56 -14.09 -3.13
CA THR A 97 -6.23 -13.63 -4.49
C THR A 97 -6.29 -12.11 -4.62
N GLU A 98 -6.90 -11.43 -3.65
CA GLU A 98 -7.07 -9.98 -3.59
C GLU A 98 -6.76 -9.48 -2.18
N PHE A 99 -5.99 -8.40 -2.10
CA PHE A 99 -5.59 -7.77 -0.83
C PHE A 99 -5.12 -6.35 -1.06
N LEU A 100 -4.99 -5.58 0.03
CA LEU A 100 -4.30 -4.29 -0.01
C LEU A 100 -2.83 -4.49 0.36
N LEU A 101 -1.94 -3.79 -0.33
CA LEU A 101 -0.55 -3.60 0.08
C LEU A 101 -0.41 -2.18 0.65
N VAL A 102 0.25 -2.07 1.80
CA VAL A 102 0.40 -0.82 2.56
C VAL A 102 1.85 -0.64 3.04
N PRO A 103 2.31 0.61 3.26
CA PRO A 103 3.71 0.90 3.58
C PRO A 103 4.16 0.48 4.99
N TYR A 104 3.24 0.28 5.93
CA TYR A 104 3.57 -0.02 7.32
C TYR A 104 2.63 -1.05 7.93
N PHE A 105 3.17 -1.80 8.90
CA PHE A 105 2.41 -2.81 9.64
C PHE A 105 1.32 -2.17 10.52
N GLY A 106 0.16 -2.83 10.61
CA GLY A 106 -0.95 -2.40 11.46
C GLY A 106 -1.89 -1.35 10.85
N ALA A 107 -1.57 -0.86 9.63
CA ALA A 107 -2.51 -0.11 8.80
C ALA A 107 -3.85 -0.85 8.65
N CYS A 108 -4.94 -0.10 8.67
CA CYS A 108 -6.32 -0.58 8.55
C CYS A 108 -6.85 -1.45 9.70
N ILE A 109 -6.02 -1.79 10.72
CA ILE A 109 -6.44 -2.61 11.87
C ILE A 109 -6.38 -1.80 13.18
N HIS A 110 -5.28 -1.07 13.42
CA HIS A 110 -5.08 -0.29 14.66
C HIS A 110 -4.92 1.21 14.41
N SER A 111 -4.88 1.62 13.14
CA SER A 111 -4.70 3.01 12.73
C SER A 111 -5.56 3.28 11.50
N PRO A 112 -5.92 4.54 11.25
CA PRO A 112 -6.61 4.92 10.02
C PRO A 112 -5.87 4.37 8.79
N PRO A 113 -6.59 3.96 7.73
CA PRO A 113 -5.95 3.53 6.51
C PRO A 113 -5.00 4.61 5.96
N PRO A 114 -3.88 4.23 5.30
CA PRO A 114 -3.03 5.17 4.59
C PRO A 114 -3.82 5.92 3.52
N PRO A 115 -3.32 7.07 3.01
CA PRO A 115 -3.91 7.72 1.84
C PRO A 115 -4.15 6.76 0.67
N PRO A 116 -5.17 6.97 -0.18
CA PRO A 116 -5.41 6.08 -1.32
C PRO A 116 -4.23 5.96 -2.28
N ASN A 117 -3.45 7.02 -2.50
CA ASN A 117 -2.19 6.96 -3.26
C ASN A 117 -0.99 6.38 -2.50
N GLN A 118 -1.19 5.97 -1.26
CA GLN A 118 -0.29 5.18 -0.43
C GLN A 118 -0.91 3.84 -0.04
N THR A 119 -1.91 3.39 -0.81
CA THR A 119 -2.58 2.10 -0.68
C THR A 119 -2.66 1.48 -2.08
N ILE A 120 -2.26 0.21 -2.21
CA ILE A 120 -2.28 -0.49 -3.49
C ILE A 120 -3.23 -1.66 -3.40
N PHE A 121 -4.18 -1.76 -4.32
CA PHE A 121 -4.98 -2.96 -4.50
C PHE A 121 -4.18 -4.00 -5.29
N VAL A 122 -3.90 -5.15 -4.70
CA VAL A 122 -3.15 -6.22 -5.38
C VAL A 122 -4.11 -7.35 -5.72
N LYS A 123 -4.04 -7.82 -6.97
CA LYS A 123 -4.77 -9.01 -7.43
C LYS A 123 -3.84 -10.00 -8.12
N THR A 124 -4.16 -11.28 -8.02
CA THR A 124 -3.44 -12.38 -8.67
C THR A 124 -4.37 -13.52 -9.05
N ASP A 125 -4.06 -14.20 -10.14
CA ASP A 125 -4.78 -15.41 -10.58
C ASP A 125 -4.41 -16.64 -9.72
N THR A 126 -3.24 -16.61 -9.05
CA THR A 126 -2.76 -17.73 -8.24
C THR A 126 -2.95 -17.42 -6.75
N PRO A 127 -3.75 -18.21 -6.02
CA PRO A 127 -3.95 -18.00 -4.58
C PRO A 127 -2.63 -18.01 -3.81
N ILE A 128 -2.41 -17.00 -2.97
CA ILE A 128 -1.26 -16.93 -2.08
C ILE A 128 -1.65 -17.34 -0.67
N LYS A 129 -0.77 -18.08 0.00
CA LYS A 129 -0.93 -18.43 1.41
C LYS A 129 -0.34 -17.36 2.31
N LEU A 130 -1.19 -16.60 2.98
CA LEU A 130 -0.77 -15.69 4.03
C LEU A 130 -0.46 -16.47 5.30
N LYS A 131 0.82 -16.50 5.67
CA LYS A 131 1.28 -17.15 6.92
C LYS A 131 1.46 -16.16 8.07
N ASP A 132 1.88 -14.95 7.76
CA ASP A 132 2.24 -13.92 8.75
C ASP A 132 1.98 -12.54 8.16
N LEU A 133 1.06 -11.77 8.76
CA LEU A 133 0.74 -10.40 8.34
C LEU A 133 1.80 -9.38 8.77
N ALA A 134 2.60 -9.71 9.79
CA ALA A 134 3.68 -8.86 10.26
C ALA A 134 4.94 -9.01 9.40
N GLN A 135 4.98 -9.99 8.49
CA GLN A 135 6.06 -10.16 7.54
C GLN A 135 5.86 -9.21 6.36
N ALA A 136 6.77 -8.24 6.19
CA ALA A 136 6.86 -7.46 4.97
C ALA A 136 7.18 -8.36 3.77
N VAL A 137 6.65 -8.02 2.61
CA VAL A 137 6.82 -8.75 1.36
C VAL A 137 7.26 -7.80 0.25
N TRP A 138 7.96 -8.35 -0.73
CA TRP A 138 8.16 -7.76 -2.04
C TRP A 138 7.06 -8.25 -2.97
N ILE A 139 6.35 -7.31 -3.59
CA ILE A 139 5.38 -7.59 -4.65
C ILE A 139 6.00 -7.17 -5.97
N GLU A 140 6.03 -8.09 -6.94
CA GLU A 140 6.33 -7.77 -8.34
C GLU A 140 5.08 -7.94 -9.20
N GLY A 141 4.88 -7.06 -10.17
CA GLY A 141 3.73 -7.10 -11.06
C GLY A 141 3.64 -5.90 -11.97
N THR A 142 2.52 -5.77 -12.68
CA THR A 142 2.23 -4.59 -13.50
C THR A 142 1.43 -3.59 -12.69
N MET A 143 1.95 -2.38 -12.52
CA MET A 143 1.25 -1.29 -11.83
C MET A 143 0.27 -0.60 -12.78
N LEU A 144 -0.93 -0.31 -12.30
CA LEU A 144 -1.98 0.42 -12.99
C LEU A 144 -2.43 1.59 -12.11
N THR A 145 -2.54 2.78 -12.69
CA THR A 145 -3.15 3.95 -12.03
C THR A 145 -4.66 3.83 -12.11
N SER A 146 -5.23 2.90 -11.36
CA SER A 146 -6.65 2.59 -11.34
C SER A 146 -7.18 2.68 -9.92
N THR A 147 -8.18 3.54 -9.73
CA THR A 147 -8.90 3.64 -8.46
C THR A 147 -9.65 2.35 -8.15
N LYS A 148 -9.49 1.88 -6.92
CA LYS A 148 -10.30 0.82 -6.32
C LYS A 148 -10.87 1.31 -5.00
N ARG A 149 -12.16 1.08 -4.83
CA ARG A 149 -12.85 1.31 -3.56
C ARG A 149 -13.16 -0.02 -2.91
N SER A 150 -12.97 -0.09 -1.61
CA SER A 150 -13.23 -1.32 -0.84
C SER A 150 -13.70 -0.97 0.57
N ASP A 151 -14.22 -1.97 1.28
CA ASP A 151 -14.73 -1.77 2.63
C ASP A 151 -13.64 -1.41 3.66
N LEU A 152 -12.38 -1.81 3.40
CA LEU A 152 -11.26 -1.54 4.30
C LEU A 152 -10.57 -0.21 4.01
N ALA A 153 -10.26 0.06 2.74
CA ALA A 153 -9.61 1.28 2.30
C ALA A 153 -9.72 1.44 0.78
N ASP A 154 -9.73 2.68 0.32
CA ASP A 154 -9.60 3.00 -1.08
C ASP A 154 -8.13 3.00 -1.51
N ALA A 155 -7.87 2.66 -2.77
CA ALA A 155 -6.55 2.61 -3.39
C ALA A 155 -6.56 3.38 -4.71
N ALA A 156 -5.48 4.11 -4.99
CA ALA A 156 -5.28 4.82 -6.26
C ALA A 156 -4.49 3.99 -7.29
N TYR A 157 -3.81 2.95 -6.81
CA TYR A 157 -3.01 2.04 -7.63
C TYR A 157 -3.54 0.61 -7.53
N THR A 158 -3.42 -0.13 -8.62
CA THR A 158 -3.65 -1.58 -8.66
C THR A 158 -2.38 -2.27 -9.16
N ILE A 159 -2.00 -3.39 -8.57
CA ILE A 159 -0.96 -4.27 -9.12
C ILE A 159 -1.58 -5.60 -9.56
N GLU A 160 -1.34 -5.95 -10.82
CA GLU A 160 -1.53 -7.31 -11.32
C GLU A 160 -0.26 -8.10 -10.98
N MET A 161 -0.31 -8.83 -9.87
CA MET A 161 0.87 -9.45 -9.27
C MET A 161 1.30 -10.69 -10.05
N THR A 162 2.60 -10.75 -10.33
CA THR A 162 3.27 -11.89 -10.97
C THR A 162 4.14 -12.66 -9.99
N SER A 163 4.65 -12.00 -8.94
CA SER A 163 5.49 -12.64 -7.93
C SER A 163 5.35 -11.99 -6.56
N ILE A 164 5.53 -12.79 -5.52
CA ILE A 164 5.62 -12.36 -4.12
C ILE A 164 6.83 -13.03 -3.47
N ALA A 165 7.65 -12.25 -2.78
CA ALA A 165 8.78 -12.75 -2.00
C ALA A 165 8.76 -12.15 -0.60
N LYS A 166 9.36 -12.82 0.38
CA LYS A 166 9.52 -12.24 1.71
C LYS A 166 10.56 -11.11 1.66
N TYR A 167 10.32 -10.07 2.44
CA TYR A 167 11.33 -9.06 2.70
C TYR A 167 12.33 -9.59 3.73
N GLU A 168 13.62 -9.61 3.38
CA GLU A 168 14.70 -9.96 4.31
C GLU A 168 15.33 -8.69 4.91
N TYR A 169 15.51 -8.69 6.23
CA TYR A 169 16.05 -7.55 6.99
C TYR A 169 17.57 -7.55 7.04
#